data_AF-A0A267G5V7-F1
#
_entry.id   AF-A0A267G5V7-F1
#
_cell.length_a   1.000
_cell.length_b   1.000
_cell.length_c   1.000
_cell.angle_alpha   90.00
_cell.angle_beta   90.00
_cell.angle_gamma   90.00
#
_symmetry.space_group_name_H-M   'P 1'
#
loop_
_entity.id
_entity.type
_entity.pdbx_description
1 polymer ?
#
loop_
_entity_poly.entity_id
_entity_poly.type
_entity_poly.pdbx_seq_one_letter_code
_entity_poly.pdbx_strand_id
1 'polypeptide(L)'
;MGNQIALITKSGSIQVGERSNPSRADWITEHAVATGLSVVEVERLWLRFQQLGCTSEGLITNDVLRKRSIYSEDTFLRKFIGYLRDDFRSDGKVTFQNFCNAMYWIEKATARDKLNAIFNYLNNGNPLDKDTVRQILPKIIENDSEQGYDRLADILMEQLAGSGTEGGGVNAAESYISQDSFVQYCLDSIPKSRLEALLAFNVIPRHVSDQARQELERAEADGGRRQPTQAAAAPEAQVDAAEAVYTVPTDAQLAVVAQRASRRDYRLLGNKLGFYESDMNQIENLYRGDRFQQLYHMLIEWRKREGKAAYVITLQKVLQECLMPDIAAELNPKHRDEQKTWKL
;
A
#
# COMPACT_ATOMS: atom_id res chain seq x y z
N MET A 1 9.63 -9.90 17.52
CA MET A 1 9.14 -8.66 16.87
C MET A 1 8.67 -8.92 15.44
N GLY A 2 7.69 -9.82 15.24
CA GLY A 2 7.02 -10.02 13.93
C GLY A 2 6.00 -8.92 13.60
N ASN A 3 6.21 -7.71 14.11
CA ASN A 3 5.13 -6.79 14.43
C ASN A 3 4.83 -5.79 13.31
N GLN A 4 5.65 -5.62 12.27
CA GLN A 4 5.36 -4.58 11.25
C GLN A 4 4.27 -4.99 10.26
N ILE A 5 4.30 -6.22 9.71
CA ILE A 5 3.20 -6.77 8.89
C ILE A 5 1.93 -6.92 9.76
N ALA A 6 2.09 -7.40 11.00
CA ALA A 6 0.99 -7.47 11.96
C ALA A 6 0.45 -6.09 12.39
N LEU A 7 1.28 -5.03 12.38
CA LEU A 7 0.87 -3.64 12.66
C LEU A 7 0.08 -3.04 11.51
N ILE A 8 0.34 -3.45 10.28
CA ILE A 8 -0.43 -3.01 9.10
C ILE A 8 -1.79 -3.68 9.07
N THR A 9 -1.92 -4.93 9.53
CA THR A 9 -3.23 -5.53 9.83
C THR A 9 -3.91 -4.90 11.06
N LYS A 10 -3.18 -4.19 11.94
CA LYS A 10 -3.73 -3.54 13.15
C LYS A 10 -4.37 -2.17 12.90
N SER A 11 -3.93 -1.39 11.91
CA SER A 11 -4.32 0.03 11.81
C SER A 11 -5.54 0.35 10.93
N GLY A 12 -6.36 -0.65 10.56
CA GLY A 12 -7.54 -0.40 9.72
C GLY A 12 -8.65 -1.45 9.77
N SER A 13 -8.65 -2.34 10.77
CA SER A 13 -9.59 -3.45 10.85
C SER A 13 -11.00 -3.02 11.28
N ILE A 14 -11.72 -2.36 10.36
CA ILE A 14 -13.16 -2.65 10.29
C ILE A 14 -13.23 -4.12 9.88
N GLN A 15 -13.85 -4.95 10.72
CA GLN A 15 -14.12 -6.34 10.40
C GLN A 15 -15.04 -6.39 9.16
N VAL A 16 -14.45 -6.56 7.97
CA VAL A 16 -15.22 -6.68 6.71
C VAL A 16 -15.30 -8.12 6.21
N GLY A 17 -14.89 -9.13 6.99
CA GLY A 17 -14.98 -10.53 6.56
C GLY A 17 -16.39 -10.96 6.07
N GLU A 18 -17.45 -10.30 6.54
CA GLU A 18 -18.83 -10.54 6.11
C GLU A 18 -19.31 -9.64 4.95
N ARG A 19 -18.71 -8.46 4.72
CA ARG A 19 -19.12 -7.57 3.61
C ARG A 19 -18.33 -7.80 2.33
N SER A 20 -17.14 -8.39 2.42
CA SER A 20 -16.27 -8.63 1.27
C SER A 20 -16.34 -10.05 0.67
N ASN A 21 -17.34 -10.86 0.98
CA ASN A 21 -17.39 -12.24 0.44
C ASN A 21 -17.46 -12.24 -1.11
N PRO A 22 -16.63 -13.04 -1.82
CA PRO A 22 -16.68 -13.22 -3.27
C PRO A 22 -18.06 -13.57 -3.86
N SER A 23 -19.00 -14.03 -3.03
CA SER A 23 -20.37 -14.34 -3.44
C SER A 23 -21.29 -13.10 -3.59
N ARG A 24 -20.86 -11.90 -3.19
CA ARG A 24 -21.65 -10.66 -3.33
C ARG A 24 -21.39 -10.00 -4.69
N ALA A 25 -22.28 -9.12 -5.16
CA ALA A 25 -22.14 -8.49 -6.47
C ALA A 25 -21.03 -7.41 -6.53
N ASP A 26 -20.78 -6.67 -5.43
CA ASP A 26 -19.88 -5.50 -5.41
C ASP A 26 -18.59 -5.72 -4.61
N TRP A 27 -18.28 -6.97 -4.29
CA TRP A 27 -17.21 -7.32 -3.35
C TRP A 27 -15.81 -6.88 -3.81
N ILE A 28 -15.55 -6.82 -5.12
CA ILE A 28 -14.30 -6.30 -5.69
C ILE A 28 -14.14 -4.81 -5.38
N THR A 29 -15.19 -4.03 -5.65
CA THR A 29 -15.20 -2.58 -5.41
C THR A 29 -15.08 -2.28 -3.92
N GLU A 30 -15.75 -3.06 -3.06
CA GLU A 30 -15.63 -2.93 -1.60
C GLU A 30 -14.19 -3.21 -1.13
N HIS A 31 -13.51 -4.24 -1.67
CA HIS A 31 -12.10 -4.49 -1.38
C HIS A 31 -11.19 -3.38 -1.90
N ALA A 32 -11.43 -2.85 -3.10
CA ALA A 32 -10.66 -1.73 -3.65
C ALA A 32 -10.72 -0.53 -2.71
N VAL A 33 -11.93 -0.21 -2.22
CA VAL A 33 -12.16 0.87 -1.24
C VAL A 33 -11.44 0.59 0.08
N ALA A 34 -11.54 -0.64 0.61
CA ALA A 34 -10.98 -1.02 1.91
C ALA A 34 -9.46 -1.16 1.92
N THR A 35 -8.86 -1.56 0.81
CA THR A 35 -7.40 -1.81 0.67
C THR A 35 -6.65 -0.59 0.14
N GLY A 36 -7.35 0.36 -0.50
CA GLY A 36 -6.72 1.47 -1.22
C GLY A 36 -6.15 1.07 -2.59
N LEU A 37 -6.40 -0.16 -3.04
CA LEU A 37 -6.05 -0.62 -4.39
C LEU A 37 -7.10 -0.20 -5.42
N SER A 38 -6.70 -0.08 -6.68
CA SER A 38 -7.64 0.05 -7.79
C SER A 38 -8.44 -1.24 -8.01
N VAL A 39 -9.61 -1.12 -8.63
CA VAL A 39 -10.45 -2.28 -9.00
C VAL A 39 -9.64 -3.32 -9.80
N VAL A 40 -8.84 -2.88 -10.77
CA VAL A 40 -8.03 -3.76 -11.62
C VAL A 40 -6.95 -4.49 -10.82
N GLU A 41 -6.32 -3.82 -9.85
CA GLU A 41 -5.37 -4.46 -8.94
C GLU A 41 -6.04 -5.53 -8.10
N VAL A 42 -7.22 -5.24 -7.54
CA VAL A 42 -7.99 -6.21 -6.76
C VAL A 42 -8.40 -7.42 -7.60
N GLU A 43 -8.92 -7.22 -8.80
CA GLU A 43 -9.27 -8.33 -9.72
C GLU A 43 -8.07 -9.22 -10.01
N ARG A 44 -6.92 -8.61 -10.29
CA ARG A 44 -5.68 -9.34 -10.55
C ARG A 44 -5.20 -10.10 -9.32
N LEU A 45 -5.25 -9.49 -8.14
CA LEU A 45 -4.89 -10.15 -6.89
C LEU A 45 -5.85 -11.30 -6.58
N TRP A 46 -7.13 -11.17 -6.92
CA TRP A 46 -8.09 -12.25 -6.74
C TRP A 46 -7.72 -13.47 -7.57
N LEU A 47 -7.38 -13.29 -8.85
CA LEU A 47 -6.92 -14.38 -9.70
C LEU A 47 -5.69 -15.08 -9.11
N ARG A 48 -4.75 -14.32 -8.54
CA ARG A 48 -3.58 -14.90 -7.84
C ARG A 48 -3.98 -15.62 -6.56
N PHE A 49 -4.92 -15.08 -5.79
CA PHE A 49 -5.41 -15.70 -4.57
C PHE A 49 -6.17 -17.02 -4.85
N GLN A 50 -6.89 -17.10 -5.96
CA GLN A 50 -7.48 -18.35 -6.47
C GLN A 50 -6.41 -19.36 -6.89
N GLN A 51 -5.34 -18.93 -7.55
CA GLN A 51 -4.21 -19.81 -7.89
C GLN A 51 -3.53 -20.39 -6.65
N LEU A 52 -3.43 -19.62 -5.58
CA LEU A 52 -2.98 -20.10 -4.26
C LEU A 52 -3.93 -21.16 -3.67
N GLY A 53 -5.21 -21.15 -4.06
CA GLY A 53 -6.15 -22.22 -3.74
C GLY A 53 -7.15 -21.87 -2.66
N CYS A 54 -7.55 -20.60 -2.58
CA CYS A 54 -8.63 -20.20 -1.70
C CYS A 54 -9.92 -20.99 -1.96
N THR A 55 -10.75 -21.13 -0.93
CA THR A 55 -12.09 -21.71 -1.04
C THR A 55 -13.04 -20.77 -1.81
N SER A 56 -14.24 -21.26 -2.13
CA SER A 56 -15.31 -20.44 -2.72
C SER A 56 -15.72 -19.23 -1.85
N GLU A 57 -15.38 -19.25 -0.56
CA GLU A 57 -15.60 -18.16 0.39
C GLU A 57 -14.45 -17.14 0.41
N GLY A 58 -13.40 -17.33 -0.40
CA GLY A 58 -12.24 -16.45 -0.41
C GLY A 58 -11.34 -16.60 0.81
N LEU A 59 -11.15 -17.84 1.28
CA LEU A 59 -10.31 -18.16 2.43
C LEU A 59 -9.21 -19.17 2.05
N ILE A 60 -7.98 -18.94 2.50
CA ILE A 60 -6.94 -19.98 2.54
C ILE A 60 -6.91 -20.55 3.96
N THR A 61 -7.32 -21.80 4.11
CA THR A 61 -7.40 -22.49 5.40
C THR A 61 -6.19 -23.37 5.65
N ASN A 62 -6.01 -23.85 6.89
CA ASN A 62 -4.97 -24.84 7.21
C ASN A 62 -5.09 -26.11 6.36
N ASP A 63 -6.30 -26.54 5.99
CA ASP A 63 -6.49 -27.71 5.14
C ASP A 63 -6.01 -27.47 3.71
N VAL A 64 -6.25 -26.27 3.15
CA VAL A 64 -5.69 -25.87 1.84
C VAL A 64 -4.17 -25.93 1.87
N LEU A 65 -3.57 -25.39 2.94
CA LEU A 65 -2.12 -25.36 3.12
C LEU A 65 -1.49 -26.73 3.29
N ARG A 66 -2.21 -27.69 3.89
CA ARG A 66 -1.75 -29.08 4.05
C ARG A 66 -1.92 -29.91 2.78
N LYS A 67 -2.97 -29.65 1.98
CA LYS A 67 -3.33 -30.49 0.83
C LYS A 67 -2.56 -30.15 -0.45
N ARG A 68 -2.11 -28.90 -0.61
CA ARG A 68 -1.45 -28.47 -1.85
C ARG A 68 0.07 -28.60 -1.73
N SER A 69 0.67 -29.28 -2.72
CA SER A 69 2.11 -29.54 -2.77
C SER A 69 2.94 -28.26 -2.79
N ILE A 70 2.43 -27.18 -3.40
CA ILE A 70 3.12 -25.89 -3.48
C ILE A 70 3.54 -25.34 -2.10
N TYR A 71 2.78 -25.63 -1.04
CA TYR A 71 3.09 -25.17 0.31
C TYR A 71 3.99 -26.12 1.10
N SER A 72 4.04 -27.40 0.72
CA SER A 72 4.98 -28.35 1.31
C SER A 72 6.37 -28.25 0.68
N GLU A 73 6.43 -27.92 -0.61
CA GLU A 73 7.67 -27.79 -1.38
C GLU A 73 8.36 -26.44 -1.11
N ASP A 74 7.58 -25.34 -1.05
CA ASP A 74 8.12 -24.00 -0.84
C ASP A 74 7.97 -23.54 0.62
N THR A 75 9.08 -23.60 1.36
CA THR A 75 9.13 -23.15 2.76
C THR A 75 8.94 -21.63 2.90
N PHE A 76 9.39 -20.84 1.93
CA PHE A 76 9.22 -19.39 1.95
C PHE A 76 7.77 -19.00 1.72
N LEU A 77 7.11 -19.61 0.73
CA LEU A 77 5.69 -19.38 0.48
C LEU A 77 4.84 -19.77 1.70
N ARG A 78 5.13 -20.92 2.33
CA ARG A 78 4.43 -21.35 3.55
C ARG A 78 4.61 -20.36 4.70
N LYS A 79 5.84 -19.87 4.93
CA LYS A 79 6.09 -18.82 5.92
C LYS A 79 5.35 -17.54 5.56
N PHE A 80 5.43 -17.10 4.30
CA PHE A 80 4.74 -15.93 3.77
C PHE A 80 3.24 -15.97 4.08
N ILE A 81 2.55 -17.04 3.71
CA ILE A 81 1.12 -17.20 4.02
C ILE A 81 0.87 -17.24 5.53
N GLY A 82 1.80 -17.80 6.31
CA GLY A 82 1.77 -17.73 7.78
C GLY A 82 1.68 -16.31 8.32
N TYR A 83 2.44 -15.37 7.76
CA TYR A 83 2.43 -13.95 8.14
C TYR A 83 1.17 -13.19 7.71
N LEU A 84 0.39 -13.73 6.75
CA LEU A 84 -0.89 -13.14 6.35
C LEU A 84 -2.05 -13.52 7.27
N ARG A 85 -1.81 -14.46 8.20
CA ARG A 85 -2.82 -14.88 9.16
C ARG A 85 -3.10 -13.74 10.12
N ASP A 86 -4.37 -13.59 10.45
CA ASP A 86 -4.80 -12.61 11.41
C ASP A 86 -4.51 -13.11 12.83
N ASP A 87 -3.58 -12.47 13.54
CA ASP A 87 -3.26 -12.78 14.94
C ASP A 87 -4.49 -12.62 15.87
N PHE A 88 -5.52 -11.87 15.46
CA PHE A 88 -6.75 -11.68 16.24
C PHE A 88 -7.78 -12.80 16.04
N ARG A 89 -7.63 -13.63 15.00
CA ARG A 89 -8.52 -14.77 14.73
C ARG A 89 -7.74 -16.06 15.00
N SER A 90 -8.09 -16.73 16.09
CA SER A 90 -7.54 -18.04 16.47
C SER A 90 -7.84 -19.17 15.47
N ASP A 91 -8.53 -18.88 14.36
CA ASP A 91 -8.88 -19.87 13.34
C ASP A 91 -7.77 -20.11 12.29
N GLY A 92 -6.71 -19.29 12.30
CA GLY A 92 -5.52 -19.49 11.48
C GLY A 92 -5.77 -19.43 9.97
N LYS A 93 -6.82 -18.74 9.55
CA LYS A 93 -7.20 -18.57 8.14
C LYS A 93 -6.61 -17.27 7.57
N VAL A 94 -6.39 -17.26 6.26
CA VAL A 94 -6.01 -16.05 5.52
C VAL A 94 -7.18 -15.63 4.64
N THR A 95 -7.62 -14.39 4.82
CA THR A 95 -8.68 -13.78 4.01
C THR A 95 -8.10 -13.11 2.77
N PHE A 96 -8.93 -12.89 1.75
CA PHE A 96 -8.51 -12.13 0.59
C PHE A 96 -8.12 -10.68 0.94
N GLN A 97 -8.84 -10.04 1.86
CA GLN A 97 -8.49 -8.70 2.37
C GLN A 97 -7.07 -8.66 2.97
N ASN A 98 -6.68 -9.65 3.78
CA ASN A 98 -5.33 -9.70 4.35
C ASN A 98 -4.27 -9.84 3.25
N PHE A 99 -4.56 -10.65 2.25
CA PHE A 99 -3.69 -10.80 1.08
C PHE A 99 -3.53 -9.46 0.34
N CYS A 100 -4.63 -8.75 0.04
CA CYS A 100 -4.57 -7.45 -0.62
C CYS A 100 -3.80 -6.40 0.19
N ASN A 101 -4.05 -6.32 1.50
CA ASN A 101 -3.33 -5.40 2.39
C ASN A 101 -1.82 -5.66 2.37
N ALA A 102 -1.41 -6.94 2.37
CA ALA A 102 0.00 -7.30 2.29
C ALA A 102 0.60 -6.95 0.92
N MET A 103 -0.10 -7.20 -0.18
CA MET A 103 0.37 -6.83 -1.52
C MET A 103 0.51 -5.32 -1.67
N TYR A 104 -0.46 -4.54 -1.18
CA TYR A 104 -0.40 -3.09 -1.14
C TYR A 104 0.82 -2.61 -0.36
N TRP A 105 1.07 -3.18 0.83
CA TRP A 105 2.26 -2.85 1.59
C TRP A 105 3.55 -3.21 0.86
N ILE A 106 3.66 -4.41 0.27
CA ILE A 106 4.86 -4.83 -0.48
C ILE A 106 5.14 -3.86 -1.63
N GLU A 107 4.10 -3.30 -2.27
CA GLU A 107 4.27 -2.29 -3.30
C GLU A 107 4.78 -0.94 -2.75
N LYS A 108 4.17 -0.42 -1.69
CA LYS A 108 4.42 0.95 -1.17
C LYS A 108 5.56 1.06 -0.16
N ALA A 109 5.95 -0.04 0.48
CA ALA A 109 6.97 -0.05 1.53
C ALA A 109 8.32 0.46 1.02
N THR A 110 9.09 1.09 1.92
CA THR A 110 10.44 1.53 1.58
C THR A 110 11.38 0.34 1.41
N ALA A 111 12.52 0.53 0.74
CA ALA A 111 13.53 -0.52 0.61
C ALA A 111 13.97 -1.07 1.98
N ARG A 112 14.14 -0.20 2.98
CA ARG A 112 14.51 -0.59 4.34
C ARG A 112 13.45 -1.49 4.98
N ASP A 113 12.18 -1.11 4.88
CA ASP A 113 11.07 -1.88 5.44
C ASP A 113 10.94 -3.26 4.78
N LYS A 114 11.13 -3.33 3.46
CA LYS A 114 11.15 -4.60 2.73
C LYS A 114 12.32 -5.48 3.17
N LEU A 115 13.52 -4.91 3.36
CA LEU A 115 14.69 -5.66 3.86
C LEU A 115 14.49 -6.17 5.29
N ASN A 116 13.89 -5.36 6.17
CA ASN A 116 13.49 -5.78 7.50
C ASN A 116 12.54 -6.99 7.45
N ALA A 117 11.53 -6.94 6.58
CA ALA A 117 10.60 -8.05 6.39
C ALA A 117 11.31 -9.29 5.84
N ILE A 118 12.18 -9.14 4.83
CA ILE A 118 12.99 -10.25 4.29
C ILE A 118 13.79 -10.92 5.40
N PHE A 119 14.50 -10.14 6.24
CA PHE A 119 15.24 -10.69 7.39
C PHE A 119 14.32 -11.48 8.33
N ASN A 120 13.14 -10.94 8.63
CA ASN A 120 12.15 -11.63 9.45
C ASN A 120 11.66 -12.95 8.82
N TYR A 121 11.56 -13.02 7.48
CA TYR A 121 11.21 -14.27 6.78
C TYR A 121 12.31 -15.34 6.89
N LEU A 122 13.57 -14.93 6.89
CA LEU A 122 14.71 -15.86 6.96
C LEU A 122 14.68 -16.67 8.27
N ASN A 123 14.63 -16.01 9.43
CA ASN A 123 14.70 -16.68 10.73
C ASN A 123 13.71 -16.16 11.80
N ASN A 124 12.48 -15.82 11.41
CA ASN A 124 11.44 -15.31 12.31
C ASN A 124 11.88 -14.04 13.09
N GLY A 125 12.80 -13.27 12.50
CA GLY A 125 13.40 -12.08 13.10
C GLY A 125 14.46 -12.34 14.16
N ASN A 126 14.82 -13.60 14.41
CA ASN A 126 15.98 -13.93 15.23
C ASN A 126 17.28 -13.67 14.45
N PRO A 127 18.40 -13.38 15.13
CA PRO A 127 19.71 -13.28 14.51
C PRO A 127 20.07 -14.52 13.68
N LEU A 128 20.92 -14.35 12.66
CA LEU A 128 21.37 -15.43 11.78
C LEU A 128 22.79 -15.84 12.17
N ASP A 129 22.97 -17.03 12.74
CA ASP A 129 24.29 -17.64 12.89
C ASP A 129 24.67 -18.46 11.64
N LYS A 130 25.92 -18.93 11.58
CA LYS A 130 26.44 -19.72 10.45
C LYS A 130 25.56 -20.95 10.18
N ASP A 131 25.13 -21.65 11.23
CA ASP A 131 24.32 -22.86 11.10
C ASP A 131 22.94 -22.55 10.50
N THR A 132 22.32 -21.46 10.92
CA THR A 132 21.06 -20.97 10.38
C THR A 132 21.21 -20.58 8.91
N VAL A 133 22.28 -19.84 8.56
CA VAL A 133 22.57 -19.46 7.17
C VAL A 133 22.76 -20.72 6.31
N ARG A 134 23.53 -21.70 6.79
CA ARG A 134 23.75 -22.97 6.11
C ARG A 134 22.44 -23.74 5.88
N GLN A 135 21.48 -23.68 6.79
CA GLN A 135 20.15 -24.30 6.61
C GLN A 135 19.23 -23.53 5.64
N ILE A 136 19.51 -22.25 5.40
CA ILE A 136 18.74 -21.40 4.48
C ILE A 136 19.25 -21.55 3.05
N LEU A 137 20.56 -21.61 2.84
CA LEU A 137 21.18 -21.58 1.50
C LEU A 137 20.63 -22.64 0.53
N PRO A 138 20.46 -23.93 0.90
CA PRO A 138 19.91 -24.94 0.00
C PRO A 138 18.46 -24.67 -0.44
N LYS A 139 17.74 -23.81 0.29
CA LYS A 139 16.35 -23.44 -0.02
C LYS A 139 16.27 -22.28 -1.01
N ILE A 140 17.38 -21.59 -1.25
CA ILE A 140 17.46 -20.41 -2.13
C ILE A 140 18.30 -20.74 -3.38
N ILE A 141 19.39 -21.48 -3.19
CA ILE A 141 20.35 -21.83 -4.23
C ILE A 141 20.24 -23.34 -4.47
N GLU A 142 19.64 -23.71 -5.60
CA GLU A 142 19.55 -25.11 -6.03
C GLU A 142 20.91 -25.63 -6.50
N ASN A 143 21.15 -26.92 -6.28
CA ASN A 143 22.23 -27.70 -6.90
C ASN A 143 23.68 -27.35 -6.51
N ASP A 144 23.94 -26.91 -5.28
CA ASP A 144 25.30 -26.86 -4.74
C ASP A 144 25.61 -28.11 -3.89
N SER A 145 26.89 -28.32 -3.61
CA SER A 145 27.39 -29.33 -2.67
C SER A 145 27.32 -28.83 -1.23
N GLU A 146 27.27 -29.73 -0.25
CA GLU A 146 27.36 -29.40 1.18
C GLU A 146 28.60 -28.53 1.51
N GLN A 147 29.72 -28.77 0.83
CA GLN A 147 30.94 -27.96 0.97
C GLN A 147 30.82 -26.57 0.31
N GLY A 148 30.00 -26.45 -0.75
CA GLY A 148 29.66 -25.17 -1.35
C GLY A 148 28.82 -24.32 -0.40
N TYR A 149 27.77 -24.91 0.18
CA TYR A 149 26.94 -24.22 1.16
C TYR A 149 27.71 -23.78 2.41
N ASP A 150 28.64 -24.61 2.91
CA ASP A 150 29.47 -24.23 4.07
C ASP A 150 30.38 -23.03 3.74
N ARG A 151 31.03 -23.04 2.57
CA ARG A 151 31.86 -21.91 2.09
C ARG A 151 31.04 -20.64 1.87
N LEU A 152 29.85 -20.76 1.27
CA LEU A 152 28.96 -19.62 1.07
C LEU A 152 28.47 -19.04 2.40
N ALA A 153 28.20 -19.90 3.38
CA ALA A 153 27.85 -19.45 4.72
C ALA A 153 29.01 -18.69 5.36
N ASP A 154 30.24 -19.18 5.27
CA ASP A 154 31.43 -18.48 5.78
C ASP A 154 31.62 -17.10 5.14
N ILE A 155 31.56 -17.03 3.81
CA ILE A 155 31.69 -15.76 3.07
C ILE A 155 30.59 -14.78 3.49
N LEU A 156 29.35 -15.25 3.61
CA LEU A 156 28.22 -14.40 3.97
C LEU A 156 28.33 -13.88 5.41
N MET A 157 28.75 -14.73 6.35
CA MET A 157 29.01 -14.34 7.73
C MET A 157 30.13 -13.31 7.81
N GLU A 158 31.24 -13.50 7.08
CA GLU A 158 32.37 -12.57 7.05
C GLU A 158 31.97 -11.20 6.48
N GLN A 159 31.24 -11.18 5.36
CA GLN A 159 30.81 -9.94 4.71
C GLN A 159 29.80 -9.15 5.53
N LEU A 160 28.88 -9.83 6.21
CA LEU A 160 27.82 -9.19 7.00
C LEU A 160 28.26 -8.83 8.43
N ALA A 161 29.23 -9.54 9.00
CA ALA A 161 29.84 -9.18 10.28
C ALA A 161 30.82 -8.00 10.15
N GLY A 162 31.45 -7.83 8.97
CA GLY A 162 32.46 -6.80 8.70
C GLY A 162 31.93 -5.42 8.29
N SER A 163 30.62 -5.22 8.19
CA SER A 163 30.03 -3.95 7.70
C SER A 163 29.91 -2.85 8.75
N GLY A 164 30.59 -3.00 9.90
CA GLY A 164 30.79 -1.93 10.87
C GLY A 164 31.80 -0.92 10.33
N THR A 165 31.34 0.31 10.13
CA THR A 165 32.14 1.48 9.73
C THR A 165 33.49 1.59 10.46
N GLU A 166 34.50 2.05 9.72
CA GLU A 166 35.83 2.43 10.18
C GLU A 166 35.80 3.11 11.57
N GLY A 167 36.45 2.50 12.55
CA GLY A 167 36.63 3.08 13.90
C GLY A 167 35.86 2.39 15.02
N GLY A 168 35.79 1.06 15.05
CA GLY A 168 35.27 0.33 16.20
C GLY A 168 35.60 -1.14 16.06
N GLY A 169 36.41 -1.66 16.97
CA GLY A 169 37.04 -2.96 16.84
C GLY A 169 36.07 -4.08 16.50
N VAL A 170 36.60 -5.05 15.76
CA VAL A 170 36.09 -6.41 15.66
C VAL A 170 35.57 -6.83 17.04
N ASN A 171 34.26 -6.83 17.22
CA ASN A 171 33.70 -7.81 18.13
C ASN A 171 33.62 -9.09 17.32
N ALA A 172 34.69 -9.88 17.41
CA ALA A 172 34.66 -11.32 17.18
C ALA A 172 33.67 -12.04 18.12
N ALA A 173 32.82 -11.29 18.84
CA ALA A 173 31.87 -11.72 19.83
C ALA A 173 30.46 -11.93 19.26
N GLU A 174 30.10 -11.33 18.13
CA GLU A 174 28.80 -11.60 17.50
C GLU A 174 28.99 -12.68 16.43
N SER A 175 28.86 -13.95 16.82
CA SER A 175 28.79 -15.10 15.91
C SER A 175 27.49 -15.14 15.07
N TYR A 176 26.81 -14.00 14.96
CA TYR A 176 25.49 -13.86 14.37
C TYR A 176 25.34 -12.54 13.62
N ILE A 177 24.45 -12.52 12.63
CA ILE A 177 24.05 -11.35 11.87
C ILE A 177 22.77 -10.80 12.48
N SER A 178 22.80 -9.54 12.91
CA SER A 178 21.60 -8.83 13.37
C SER A 178 20.76 -8.31 12.19
N GLN A 179 19.49 -7.97 12.45
CA GLN A 179 18.63 -7.35 11.43
C GLN A 179 19.21 -6.04 10.91
N ASP A 180 19.70 -5.18 11.80
CA ASP A 180 20.25 -3.88 11.41
C ASP A 180 21.52 -4.04 10.58
N SER A 181 22.43 -4.95 10.97
CA SER A 181 23.64 -5.24 10.19
C SER A 181 23.30 -5.74 8.79
N PHE A 182 22.33 -6.66 8.68
CA PHE A 182 21.86 -7.17 7.39
C PHE A 182 21.30 -6.06 6.50
N VAL A 183 20.39 -5.25 7.05
CA VAL A 183 19.72 -4.17 6.32
C VAL A 183 20.73 -3.12 5.88
N GLN A 184 21.65 -2.73 6.77
CA GLN A 184 22.66 -1.73 6.49
C GLN A 184 23.62 -2.21 5.40
N TYR A 185 24.10 -3.46 5.51
CA TYR A 185 24.93 -4.05 4.47
C TYR A 185 24.24 -4.07 3.10
N CYS A 186 22.96 -4.46 3.03
CA CYS A 186 22.23 -4.46 1.77
C CYS A 186 22.08 -3.06 1.18
N LEU A 187 21.86 -2.04 2.01
CA LEU A 187 21.74 -0.65 1.56
C LEU A 187 23.06 -0.07 1.07
N ASP A 188 24.18 -0.42 1.71
CA ASP A 188 25.49 0.14 1.40
C ASP A 188 26.22 -0.62 0.28
N SER A 189 26.08 -1.95 0.24
CA SER A 189 26.86 -2.82 -0.65
C SER A 189 26.18 -3.08 -1.98
N ILE A 190 24.84 -2.96 -2.07
CA ILE A 190 24.10 -3.18 -3.31
C ILE A 190 23.81 -1.82 -3.95
N PRO A 191 24.22 -1.57 -5.21
CA PRO A 191 23.92 -0.31 -5.89
C PRO A 191 22.42 -0.01 -5.85
N LYS A 192 22.07 1.23 -5.47
CA LYS A 192 20.67 1.65 -5.24
C LYS A 192 19.71 1.23 -6.36
N SER A 193 20.09 1.45 -7.62
CA SER A 193 19.25 1.08 -8.78
C SER A 193 19.01 -0.43 -8.88
N ARG A 194 20.02 -1.25 -8.54
CA ARG A 194 19.92 -2.71 -8.51
C ARG A 194 19.06 -3.16 -7.33
N LEU A 195 19.23 -2.56 -6.16
CA LEU A 195 18.42 -2.87 -4.98
C LEU A 195 16.94 -2.53 -5.23
N GLU A 196 16.66 -1.36 -5.80
CA GLU A 196 15.32 -0.94 -6.19
C GLU A 196 14.71 -1.90 -7.21
N ALA A 197 15.48 -2.37 -8.20
CA ALA A 197 15.02 -3.36 -9.16
C ALA A 197 14.73 -4.73 -8.52
N LEU A 198 15.58 -5.19 -7.60
CA LEU A 198 15.38 -6.46 -6.87
C LEU A 198 14.16 -6.41 -5.95
N LEU A 199 13.89 -5.26 -5.34
CA LEU A 199 12.77 -5.03 -4.43
C LEU A 199 11.51 -4.47 -5.12
N ALA A 200 11.56 -4.28 -6.44
CA ALA A 200 10.46 -3.77 -7.21
C ALA A 200 9.34 -4.81 -7.25
N PHE A 201 8.18 -4.41 -6.73
CA PHE A 201 6.95 -5.17 -6.83
C PHE A 201 5.88 -4.21 -7.28
N ASN A 202 5.14 -4.57 -8.33
CA ASN A 202 3.98 -3.83 -8.79
C ASN A 202 2.85 -4.83 -8.96
N VAL A 203 1.70 -4.60 -8.34
CA VAL A 203 0.56 -5.52 -8.45
C VAL A 203 0.19 -5.73 -9.93
N ILE A 204 0.14 -4.64 -10.70
CA ILE A 204 0.10 -4.66 -12.17
C ILE A 204 1.54 -4.51 -12.71
N PRO A 205 2.09 -5.52 -13.41
CA PRO A 205 3.40 -5.43 -14.02
C PRO A 205 3.46 -4.27 -15.01
N ARG A 206 4.58 -3.54 -14.97
CA ARG A 206 4.80 -2.35 -15.80
C ARG A 206 4.57 -2.62 -17.29
N HIS A 207 5.03 -3.76 -17.80
CA HIS A 207 4.82 -4.12 -19.22
C HIS A 207 3.34 -4.23 -19.61
N VAL A 208 2.45 -4.64 -18.69
CA VAL A 208 1.00 -4.70 -18.96
C VAL A 208 0.43 -3.30 -19.00
N SER A 209 0.83 -2.43 -18.07
CA SER A 209 0.45 -1.02 -18.06
C SER A 209 0.96 -0.28 -19.30
N ASP A 210 2.21 -0.54 -19.70
CA ASP A 210 2.85 0.07 -20.86
C ASP A 210 2.20 -0.42 -22.16
N GLN A 211 1.87 -1.71 -22.25
CA GLN A 211 1.15 -2.28 -23.39
C GLN A 211 -0.25 -1.70 -23.50
N ALA A 212 -1.01 -1.61 -22.40
CA ALA A 212 -2.33 -0.99 -22.41
C ALA A 212 -2.27 0.48 -22.86
N ARG A 213 -1.22 1.21 -22.46
CA ARG A 213 -1.00 2.60 -22.90
C ARG A 213 -0.68 2.68 -24.40
N GLN A 214 0.19 1.79 -24.90
CA GLN A 214 0.51 1.72 -26.32
C GLN A 214 -0.68 1.31 -27.19
N GLU A 215 -1.55 0.40 -26.71
CA GLU A 215 -2.76 0.00 -27.41
C GLU A 215 -3.79 1.15 -27.48
N LEU A 216 -3.90 1.95 -26.41
CA LEU A 216 -4.73 3.16 -26.41
C LEU A 216 -4.20 4.21 -27.41
N GLU A 217 -2.90 4.50 -27.37
CA GLU A 217 -2.24 5.42 -28.30
C GLU A 217 -2.39 4.97 -29.77
N ARG A 218 -2.37 3.65 -30.04
CA ARG A 218 -2.63 3.08 -31.37
C ARG A 218 -4.10 3.18 -31.78
N ALA A 219 -5.04 2.92 -30.88
CA ALA A 219 -6.46 3.04 -31.15
C ALA A 219 -6.86 4.49 -31.47
N GLU A 220 -6.22 5.46 -30.80
CA GLU A 220 -6.37 6.88 -31.10
C GLU A 220 -5.73 7.28 -32.45
N ALA A 221 -4.61 6.65 -32.83
CA ALA A 221 -3.95 6.87 -34.12
C ALA A 221 -4.70 6.25 -35.31
N ASP A 222 -5.32 5.08 -35.13
CA ASP A 222 -6.12 4.39 -36.17
C ASP A 222 -7.55 4.94 -36.28
N GLY A 223 -8.00 5.72 -35.30
CA GLY A 223 -9.31 6.39 -35.23
C GLY A 223 -9.41 7.72 -35.98
N GLY A 224 -8.89 7.81 -37.21
CA GLY A 224 -8.95 9.03 -38.03
C GLY A 224 -10.22 9.18 -38.88
N ARG A 225 -10.97 10.28 -38.67
CA ARG A 225 -12.06 10.88 -39.49
C ARG A 225 -13.47 10.27 -39.41
N ARG A 226 -14.29 10.84 -38.53
CA ARG A 226 -15.62 11.34 -38.92
C ARG A 226 -15.69 12.83 -38.65
N GLN A 227 -15.81 13.63 -39.71
CA GLN A 227 -16.17 15.05 -39.60
C GLN A 227 -17.59 15.16 -39.01
N PRO A 228 -17.85 16.09 -38.08
CA PRO A 228 -19.19 16.52 -37.78
C PRO A 228 -19.63 17.55 -38.84
N THR A 229 -20.60 17.19 -39.67
CA THR A 229 -21.34 18.15 -40.47
C THR A 229 -22.16 19.05 -39.54
N GLN A 230 -22.04 20.35 -39.77
CA GLN A 230 -22.57 21.45 -38.99
C GLN A 230 -24.09 21.38 -38.76
N ALA A 231 -24.50 21.56 -37.50
CA ALA A 231 -25.77 22.19 -37.15
C ALA A 231 -25.58 23.05 -35.88
N ALA A 232 -25.54 24.37 -36.11
CA ALA A 232 -25.91 25.48 -35.22
C ALA A 232 -25.32 25.55 -33.78
N ALA A 233 -24.26 26.38 -33.66
CA ALA A 233 -23.98 27.37 -32.62
C ALA A 233 -24.52 27.18 -31.17
N ALA A 234 -23.62 26.77 -30.26
CA ALA A 234 -23.51 27.22 -28.85
C ALA A 234 -22.10 26.87 -28.30
N PRO A 235 -21.54 27.63 -27.35
CA PRO A 235 -20.08 27.74 -27.20
C PRO A 235 -19.43 26.59 -26.41
N GLU A 236 -18.19 26.32 -26.84
CA GLU A 236 -17.09 25.57 -26.22
C GLU A 236 -17.28 25.20 -24.73
N ALA A 237 -17.67 23.96 -24.46
CA ALA A 237 -17.59 23.36 -23.13
C ALA A 237 -17.53 21.84 -23.25
N GLN A 238 -16.39 21.28 -23.70
CA GLN A 238 -16.19 19.82 -23.68
C GLN A 238 -14.72 19.42 -23.88
N VAL A 239 -13.84 19.93 -23.02
CA VAL A 239 -12.52 19.34 -22.75
C VAL A 239 -12.24 19.48 -21.26
N ASP A 240 -12.97 18.80 -20.35
CA ASP A 240 -12.69 18.98 -18.91
C ASP A 240 -13.26 17.92 -17.93
N ALA A 241 -13.76 16.77 -18.40
CA ALA A 241 -14.35 15.78 -17.49
C ALA A 241 -13.36 14.72 -16.99
N ALA A 242 -12.28 14.45 -17.74
CA ALA A 242 -11.30 13.40 -17.39
C ALA A 242 -10.11 13.94 -16.57
N GLU A 243 -9.76 15.22 -16.72
CA GLU A 243 -8.63 15.86 -16.02
C GLU A 243 -9.01 16.33 -14.59
N ALA A 244 -10.32 16.50 -14.32
CA ALA A 244 -10.83 16.96 -13.03
C ALA A 244 -10.69 15.94 -11.87
N VAL A 245 -10.44 14.66 -12.16
CA VAL A 245 -10.44 13.57 -11.16
C VAL A 245 -9.17 13.56 -10.29
N TYR A 246 -8.06 14.13 -10.78
CA TYR A 246 -6.75 14.14 -10.11
C TYR A 246 -6.25 15.56 -9.81
N THR A 247 -7.17 16.48 -9.55
CA THR A 247 -6.82 17.85 -9.18
C THR A 247 -6.46 17.97 -7.69
N VAL A 248 -5.47 18.80 -7.38
CA VAL A 248 -5.11 19.13 -5.99
C VAL A 248 -6.07 20.22 -5.48
N PRO A 249 -6.66 20.10 -4.27
CA PRO A 249 -7.57 21.09 -3.72
C PRO A 249 -6.92 22.47 -3.63
N THR A 250 -7.62 23.46 -4.15
CA THR A 250 -7.27 24.87 -4.00
C THR A 250 -7.50 25.36 -2.57
N ASP A 251 -6.85 26.46 -2.17
CA ASP A 251 -7.04 27.09 -0.87
C ASP A 251 -8.52 27.45 -0.61
N ALA A 252 -9.22 27.89 -1.66
CA ALA A 252 -10.65 28.19 -1.59
C ALA A 252 -11.49 26.92 -1.27
N GLN A 253 -11.17 25.78 -1.89
CA GLN A 253 -11.84 24.51 -1.59
C GLN A 253 -11.55 24.04 -0.16
N LEU A 254 -10.30 24.15 0.31
CA LEU A 254 -9.96 23.81 1.69
C LEU A 254 -10.65 24.73 2.70
N ALA A 255 -10.79 26.02 2.39
CA ALA A 255 -11.49 26.98 3.23
C ALA A 255 -12.99 26.65 3.33
N VAL A 256 -13.64 26.26 2.23
CA VAL A 256 -15.04 25.82 2.24
C VAL A 256 -15.24 24.59 3.13
N VAL A 257 -14.36 23.59 3.00
CA VAL A 257 -14.38 22.39 3.85
C VAL A 257 -14.19 22.79 5.31
N ALA A 258 -13.17 23.59 5.63
CA ALA A 258 -12.90 24.03 6.99
C ALA A 258 -14.07 24.82 7.60
N GLN A 259 -14.72 25.70 6.83
CA GLN A 259 -15.85 26.49 7.29
C GLN A 259 -17.05 25.62 7.66
N ARG A 260 -17.36 24.60 6.85
CA ARG A 260 -18.51 23.71 7.06
C ARG A 260 -18.22 22.64 8.12
N ALA A 261 -17.00 22.08 8.11
CA ALA A 261 -16.63 20.97 8.99
C ALA A 261 -16.13 21.41 10.37
N SER A 262 -15.74 22.68 10.58
CA SER A 262 -15.32 23.20 11.90
C SER A 262 -16.40 23.14 12.99
N ARG A 263 -17.67 23.03 12.58
CA ARG A 263 -18.82 22.83 13.47
C ARG A 263 -19.07 21.35 13.82
N ARG A 264 -18.34 20.43 13.20
CA ARG A 264 -18.45 18.98 13.36
C ARG A 264 -17.21 18.41 14.05
N ASP A 265 -17.20 17.10 14.27
CA ASP A 265 -16.03 16.41 14.80
C ASP A 265 -14.95 16.29 13.73
N TYR A 266 -14.07 17.29 13.67
CA TYR A 266 -12.97 17.32 12.73
C TYR A 266 -11.74 16.51 13.19
N ARG A 267 -11.73 15.99 14.43
CA ARG A 267 -10.65 15.11 14.89
C ARG A 267 -10.70 13.76 14.20
N LEU A 268 -11.91 13.25 13.95
CA LEU A 268 -12.10 12.05 13.13
C LEU A 268 -11.56 12.25 11.69
N LEU A 269 -11.78 13.45 11.13
CA LEU A 269 -11.25 13.84 9.82
C LEU A 269 -9.72 13.92 9.83
N GLY A 270 -9.11 14.54 10.85
CA GLY A 270 -7.66 14.57 11.02
C GLY A 270 -7.04 13.16 11.10
N ASN A 271 -7.61 12.29 11.93
CA ASN A 271 -7.13 10.91 12.08
C ASN A 271 -7.18 10.13 10.75
N LYS A 272 -8.25 10.31 9.97
CA LYS A 272 -8.41 9.67 8.66
C LYS A 272 -7.48 10.23 7.59
N LEU A 273 -7.03 11.47 7.74
CA LEU A 273 -6.01 12.10 6.90
C LEU A 273 -4.57 11.83 7.39
N GLY A 274 -4.40 10.93 8.37
CA GLY A 274 -3.09 10.50 8.86
C GLY A 274 -2.45 11.42 9.91
N PHE A 275 -3.23 12.28 10.56
CA PHE A 275 -2.75 13.09 11.69
C PHE A 275 -2.79 12.27 12.98
N TYR A 276 -1.68 12.28 13.71
CA TYR A 276 -1.62 11.68 15.04
C TYR A 276 -2.14 12.65 16.10
N GLU A 277 -2.44 12.14 17.29
CA GLU A 277 -2.92 12.96 18.41
C GLU A 277 -1.94 14.10 18.77
N SER A 278 -0.64 13.87 18.62
CA SER A 278 0.39 14.90 18.79
C SER A 278 0.27 16.03 17.77
N ASP A 279 0.01 15.71 16.49
CA ASP A 279 -0.18 16.71 15.43
C ASP A 279 -1.43 17.56 15.70
N MET A 280 -2.53 16.89 16.09
CA MET A 280 -3.81 17.52 16.38
C MET A 280 -3.71 18.46 17.59
N ASN A 281 -3.05 18.01 18.66
CA ASN A 281 -2.81 18.84 19.84
C ASN A 281 -1.90 20.04 19.53
N GLN A 282 -0.92 19.89 18.62
CA GLN A 282 -0.06 21.00 18.21
C GLN A 282 -0.86 22.06 17.41
N ILE A 283 -1.69 21.63 16.46
CA ILE A 283 -2.54 22.54 15.66
C ILE A 283 -3.56 23.25 16.55
N GLU A 284 -4.20 22.53 17.47
CA GLU A 284 -5.15 23.11 18.42
C GLU A 284 -4.49 24.13 19.36
N ASN A 285 -3.23 23.90 19.75
CA ASN A 285 -2.45 24.83 20.55
C ASN A 285 -2.00 26.08 19.78
N LEU A 286 -1.69 25.94 18.49
CA LEU A 286 -1.28 27.05 17.63
C LEU A 286 -2.45 27.98 17.27
N TYR A 287 -3.65 27.42 17.08
CA TYR A 287 -4.85 28.15 16.69
C TYR A 287 -5.95 28.05 17.77
N ARG A 288 -5.60 28.34 19.02
CA ARG A 288 -6.50 28.17 20.17
C ARG A 288 -7.80 28.96 20.02
N GLY A 289 -8.93 28.26 20.22
CA GLY A 289 -10.26 28.87 20.23
C GLY A 289 -10.88 29.10 18.86
N ASP A 290 -10.15 28.90 17.76
CA ASP A 290 -10.66 29.07 16.41
C ASP A 290 -10.65 27.74 15.65
N ARG A 291 -11.77 27.00 15.72
CA ARG A 291 -11.94 25.70 15.06
C ARG A 291 -11.85 25.79 13.54
N PHE A 292 -12.18 26.94 12.95
CA PHE A 292 -12.02 27.14 11.51
C PHE A 292 -10.53 27.18 11.15
N GLN A 293 -9.74 27.98 11.88
CA GLN A 293 -8.30 28.06 11.65
C GLN A 293 -7.59 26.74 11.95
N GLN A 294 -7.98 26.04 13.02
CA GLN A 294 -7.46 24.70 13.35
C GLN A 294 -7.66 23.73 12.18
N LEU A 295 -8.88 23.63 11.66
CA LEU A 295 -9.20 22.71 10.59
C LEU A 295 -8.61 23.14 9.24
N TYR A 296 -8.64 24.43 8.93
CA TYR A 296 -8.06 24.95 7.69
C TYR A 296 -6.56 24.67 7.62
N HIS A 297 -5.83 24.95 8.71
CA HIS A 297 -4.39 24.67 8.76
C HIS A 297 -4.07 23.19 8.79
N MET A 298 -4.90 22.35 9.42
CA MET A 298 -4.78 20.89 9.31
C MET A 298 -4.90 20.42 7.85
N LEU A 299 -5.85 20.95 7.08
CA LEU A 299 -6.02 20.61 5.66
C LEU A 299 -4.89 21.15 4.77
N ILE A 300 -4.32 22.32 5.10
CA ILE A 300 -3.12 22.82 4.43
C ILE A 300 -1.94 21.89 4.69
N GLU A 301 -1.72 21.49 5.95
CA GLU A 301 -0.63 20.58 6.32
C GLU A 301 -0.82 19.21 5.68
N TRP A 302 -2.06 18.72 5.58
CA TRP A 302 -2.37 17.50 4.85
C TRP A 302 -1.94 17.61 3.40
N ARG A 303 -2.37 18.68 2.71
CA ARG A 303 -1.99 18.92 1.30
C ARG A 303 -0.48 19.08 1.12
N LYS A 304 0.23 19.68 2.08
CA LYS A 304 1.69 19.77 2.05
C LYS A 304 2.38 18.42 2.22
N ARG A 305 1.91 17.58 3.16
CA ARG A 305 2.44 16.22 3.42
C ARG A 305 2.27 15.33 2.19
N GLU A 306 1.11 15.37 1.56
CA GLU A 306 0.77 14.57 0.38
C GLU A 306 1.30 15.15 -0.95
N GLY A 307 1.63 16.44 -0.99
CA GLY A 307 2.21 17.10 -2.16
C GLY A 307 1.33 16.99 -3.41
N LYS A 308 1.90 16.46 -4.50
CA LYS A 308 1.17 16.27 -5.78
C LYS A 308 0.12 15.14 -5.74
N ALA A 309 0.12 14.32 -4.69
CA ALA A 309 -0.84 13.24 -4.48
C ALA A 309 -2.05 13.67 -3.61
N ALA A 310 -2.08 14.93 -3.16
CA ALA A 310 -3.18 15.49 -2.37
C ALA A 310 -4.41 15.73 -3.25
N TYR A 311 -5.11 14.68 -3.69
CA TYR A 311 -6.22 14.83 -4.64
C TYR A 311 -7.54 15.22 -3.98
N VAL A 312 -8.36 16.00 -4.68
CA VAL A 312 -9.73 16.35 -4.27
C VAL A 312 -10.56 15.10 -3.98
N ILE A 313 -10.41 14.05 -4.78
CA ILE A 313 -11.13 12.79 -4.58
C ILE A 313 -10.75 12.09 -3.26
N THR A 314 -9.49 12.20 -2.82
CA THR A 314 -9.02 11.67 -1.54
C THR A 314 -9.71 12.41 -0.40
N LEU A 315 -9.75 13.74 -0.44
CA LEU A 315 -10.43 14.56 0.56
C LEU A 315 -11.95 14.28 0.57
N GLN A 316 -12.58 14.13 -0.59
CA GLN A 316 -14.00 13.78 -0.70
C GLN A 316 -14.32 12.43 -0.08
N LYS A 317 -13.52 11.40 -0.36
CA LYS A 317 -13.69 10.07 0.22
C LYS A 317 -13.59 10.12 1.74
N VAL A 318 -12.58 10.81 2.27
CA VAL A 318 -12.41 10.93 3.72
C VAL A 318 -13.57 11.71 4.36
N LEU A 319 -14.06 12.78 3.72
CA LEU A 319 -15.24 13.50 4.20
C LEU A 319 -16.50 12.61 4.21
N GLN A 320 -16.69 11.74 3.22
CA GLN A 320 -17.79 10.77 3.23
C GLN A 320 -17.66 9.75 4.37
N GLU A 321 -16.46 9.23 4.61
CA GLU A 321 -16.17 8.31 5.72
C GLU A 321 -16.38 8.96 7.11
N CYS A 322 -16.19 10.27 7.21
CA CYS A 322 -16.44 11.05 8.41
C CYS A 322 -17.89 11.54 8.54
N LEU A 323 -18.83 10.95 7.79
CA LEU A 323 -20.26 11.32 7.79
C LEU A 323 -20.51 12.79 7.41
N MET A 324 -19.68 13.32 6.50
CA MET A 324 -19.80 14.66 5.91
C MET A 324 -20.00 14.60 4.38
N PRO A 325 -20.97 13.81 3.87
CA PRO A 325 -21.18 13.66 2.42
C PRO A 325 -21.67 14.96 1.75
N ASP A 326 -22.35 15.83 2.51
CA ASP A 326 -22.80 17.15 2.05
C ASP A 326 -21.62 18.07 1.72
N ILE A 327 -20.56 18.01 2.53
CA ILE A 327 -19.34 18.80 2.32
C ILE A 327 -18.51 18.21 1.18
N ALA A 328 -18.47 16.88 1.07
CA ALA A 328 -17.79 16.19 -0.04
C ALA A 328 -18.40 16.54 -1.41
N ALA A 329 -19.73 16.69 -1.48
CA ALA A 329 -20.44 17.06 -2.71
C ALA A 329 -20.09 18.47 -3.20
N GLU A 330 -19.82 19.41 -2.29
CA GLU A 330 -19.45 20.80 -2.63
C GLU A 330 -18.03 20.94 -3.21
N LEU A 331 -17.20 19.91 -3.07
CA LEU A 331 -15.88 19.87 -3.71
C LEU A 331 -15.93 19.49 -5.19
N ASN A 332 -17.10 19.05 -5.70
CA ASN A 332 -17.29 18.67 -7.10
C ASN A 332 -17.60 19.91 -7.96
N PRO A 333 -16.85 20.17 -9.06
CA PRO A 333 -17.12 21.32 -9.93
C PRO A 333 -18.54 21.36 -10.51
N LYS A 334 -19.21 20.21 -10.67
CA LYS A 334 -20.60 20.14 -11.19
C LYS A 334 -21.65 20.76 -10.26
N HIS A 335 -21.39 20.86 -8.96
CA HIS A 335 -22.37 21.37 -8.00
C HIS A 335 -22.46 22.90 -7.96
N ARG A 336 -21.48 23.61 -8.55
CA ARG A 336 -21.40 25.07 -8.54
C ARG A 336 -22.33 25.74 -9.56
N ASP A 337 -22.68 25.03 -10.63
CA ASP A 337 -23.56 25.53 -11.69
C ASP A 337 -25.05 25.22 -11.43
N GLU A 338 -25.35 24.12 -10.73
CA GLU A 338 -26.71 23.79 -10.32
C GLU A 338 -27.24 24.75 -9.24
N GLN A 339 -26.40 25.26 -8.31
CA GLN A 339 -26.88 26.22 -7.31
C GLN A 339 -27.12 27.64 -7.87
N LYS A 340 -26.56 27.99 -9.04
CA LYS A 340 -26.83 29.27 -9.70
C LYS A 340 -28.11 29.28 -10.51
N THR A 341 -28.61 28.11 -10.91
CA THR A 341 -29.79 27.98 -11.78
C THR A 341 -31.13 27.96 -11.03
N TRP A 342 -31.13 27.83 -9.70
CA TRP A 342 -32.36 27.89 -8.87
C TRP A 342 -32.61 29.26 -8.19
N LYS A 343 -31.88 30.31 -8.58
CA LYS A 343 -32.15 31.69 -8.17
C LYS A 343 -32.47 32.56 -9.38
N LEU A 344 -33.62 32.30 -10.00
CA LEU A 344 -34.33 33.25 -10.86
C LEU A 344 -35.82 33.22 -10.51
#